data_AF-A0A5C4RDT8-F1
#
_entry.id   AF-A0A5C4RDT8-F1
#
_cell.length_a   1.000
_cell.length_b   1.000
_cell.length_c   1.000
_cell.angle_alpha   90.00
_cell.angle_beta   90.00
_cell.angle_gamma   90.00
#
_symmetry.space_group_name_H-M   'P 1'
#
loop_
_entity.id
_entity.type
_entity.pdbx_description
1 polymer ?
#
loop_
_entity_poly.entity_id
_entity_poly.type
_entity_poly.pdbx_seq_one_letter_code
_entity_poly.pdbx_strand_id
1 'polypeptide(L)'
;MPIHVGNIEKITNDFIQLSELEFNCVLYDALNSSGTNIVHDVDELIFPPGYRLIRVDNRLDLDDIDEPYFELALLSDETKEVVYYNKVIVISDLVLNCRPASQILVWRTRKPQHKAALSDLAAKIFFHYLIKTYDVVASNISQIIEGTSFWQARMYEALQFGLYVYGYDVMTCELRNILAEDDVSKEQSWLWGNAEYYMDRLAIISRIKLPNK
;
A
#
# COMPACT_ATOMS: atom_id res chain seq x y z
N MET A 1 -14.08 -9.35 6.45
CA MET A 1 -13.52 -9.12 7.80
C MET A 1 -12.12 -8.53 7.61
N PRO A 2 -11.67 -7.53 8.37
CA PRO A 2 -10.31 -7.06 8.26
C PRO A 2 -9.39 -8.19 8.71
N ILE A 3 -8.43 -8.50 7.86
CA ILE A 3 -7.41 -9.48 8.15
C ILE A 3 -6.51 -8.79 9.17
N HIS A 4 -6.64 -9.21 10.43
CA HIS A 4 -5.57 -9.05 11.39
C HIS A 4 -4.38 -9.80 10.78
N VAL A 5 -3.54 -9.10 10.01
CA VAL A 5 -2.25 -9.65 9.61
C VAL A 5 -1.46 -9.67 10.91
N GLY A 6 -1.60 -10.78 11.63
CA GLY A 6 -1.30 -10.94 13.06
C GLY A 6 0.18 -10.94 13.39
N ASN A 7 1.00 -10.20 12.66
CA ASN A 7 2.43 -10.19 12.91
C ASN A 7 3.10 -8.90 12.41
N ILE A 8 2.84 -7.79 13.11
CA ILE A 8 3.56 -6.52 12.93
C ILE A 8 5.07 -6.73 12.98
N GLU A 9 5.54 -7.65 13.83
CA GLU A 9 6.96 -8.04 13.91
C GLU A 9 7.45 -8.67 12.60
N LYS A 10 6.67 -9.56 11.98
CA LYS A 10 7.01 -10.15 10.67
C LYS A 10 7.12 -9.08 9.59
N ILE A 11 6.16 -8.17 9.51
CA ILE A 11 6.16 -7.07 8.53
C ILE A 11 7.36 -6.14 8.76
N THR A 12 7.65 -5.80 10.02
CA THR A 12 8.80 -4.96 10.39
C THR A 12 10.12 -5.66 10.05
N ASN A 13 10.22 -6.97 10.26
CA ASN A 13 11.38 -7.76 9.86
C ASN A 13 11.51 -7.81 8.34
N ASP A 14 10.42 -7.96 7.58
CA ASP A 14 10.43 -7.89 6.12
C ASP A 14 11.00 -6.55 5.63
N PHE A 15 10.62 -5.43 6.27
CA PHE A 15 11.16 -4.09 5.97
C PHE A 15 12.67 -3.98 6.20
N ILE A 16 13.17 -4.55 7.31
CA ILE A 16 14.60 -4.53 7.65
C ILE A 16 15.37 -5.37 6.63
N GLN A 17 14.91 -6.58 6.35
CA GLN A 17 15.56 -7.51 5.42
C GLN A 17 15.60 -6.97 3.98
N LEU A 18 14.58 -6.24 3.52
CA LEU A 18 14.60 -5.60 2.20
C LEU A 18 15.77 -4.62 2.00
N SER A 19 16.29 -4.06 3.09
CA SER A 19 17.45 -3.16 3.05
C SER A 19 18.80 -3.91 3.10
N GLU A 20 18.80 -5.21 3.43
CA GLU A 20 19.98 -6.07 3.43
C GLU A 20 20.29 -6.52 2.00
N LEU A 21 21.54 -6.29 1.55
CA LEU A 21 21.93 -6.50 0.16
C LEU A 21 21.71 -7.95 -0.31
N GLU A 22 22.13 -8.92 0.49
CA GLU A 22 22.04 -10.35 0.13
C GLU A 22 20.58 -10.78 -0.03
N PHE A 23 19.73 -10.43 0.93
CA PHE A 23 18.29 -10.71 0.85
C PHE A 23 17.65 -10.01 -0.35
N ASN A 24 17.98 -8.74 -0.60
CA ASN A 24 17.42 -7.95 -1.70
C ASN A 24 17.78 -8.55 -3.07
N CYS A 25 19.02 -9.00 -3.28
CA CYS A 25 19.43 -9.66 -4.52
C CYS A 25 18.72 -11.00 -4.72
N VAL A 26 18.59 -11.81 -3.67
CA VAL A 26 17.83 -13.08 -3.73
C VAL A 26 16.36 -12.81 -4.09
N LEU A 27 15.76 -11.78 -3.50
CA LEU A 27 14.40 -11.37 -3.82
C LEU A 27 14.29 -10.88 -5.27
N TYR A 28 15.25 -10.11 -5.76
CA TYR A 28 15.29 -9.69 -7.17
C TYR A 28 15.23 -10.91 -8.11
N ASP A 29 16.05 -11.94 -7.87
CA ASP A 29 16.09 -13.13 -8.73
C ASP A 29 14.76 -13.92 -8.70
N ALA A 30 14.19 -14.09 -7.50
CA ALA A 30 12.91 -14.76 -7.31
C ALA A 30 11.77 -14.02 -8.04
N LEU A 31 11.75 -12.69 -7.97
CA LEU A 31 10.74 -11.86 -8.61
C LEU A 31 10.95 -11.73 -10.12
N ASN A 32 12.20 -11.67 -10.59
CA ASN A 32 12.54 -11.57 -12.00
C ASN A 32 12.06 -12.79 -12.81
N SER A 33 12.04 -13.97 -12.19
CA SER A 33 11.61 -15.22 -12.84
C SER A 33 10.09 -15.42 -12.88
N SER A 34 9.34 -14.76 -12.00
CA SER A 34 7.89 -14.99 -11.81
C SER A 34 7.01 -13.76 -12.07
N GLY A 35 7.61 -12.56 -12.14
CA GLY A 35 6.90 -11.29 -12.27
C GLY A 35 6.38 -11.00 -13.67
N THR A 36 5.15 -10.51 -13.74
CA THR A 36 4.57 -9.92 -14.95
C THR A 36 4.86 -8.42 -14.95
N ASN A 37 5.37 -7.87 -16.06
CA ASN A 37 5.60 -6.44 -16.19
C ASN A 37 4.27 -5.69 -16.33
N ILE A 38 4.00 -4.75 -15.42
CA ILE A 38 2.75 -3.99 -15.34
C ILE A 38 2.95 -2.48 -15.57
N VAL A 39 4.11 -2.05 -16.09
CA VAL A 39 4.39 -0.61 -16.32
C VAL A 39 3.29 0.04 -17.16
N HIS A 40 2.74 -0.67 -18.15
CA HIS A 40 1.68 -0.17 -19.03
C HIS A 40 0.29 -0.14 -18.38
N ASP A 41 0.12 -0.82 -17.24
CA ASP A 41 -1.15 -0.83 -16.50
C ASP A 41 -1.24 0.35 -15.53
N VAL A 42 -0.13 1.08 -15.31
CA VAL A 42 -0.07 2.28 -14.48
C VAL A 42 0.00 3.51 -15.38
N ASP A 43 -1.07 4.30 -15.38
CA ASP A 43 -1.12 5.52 -16.20
C ASP A 43 0.02 6.48 -15.83
N GLU A 44 0.60 7.14 -16.84
CA GLU A 44 1.65 8.18 -16.68
C GLU A 44 2.94 7.72 -15.97
N LEU A 45 3.18 6.40 -15.97
CA LEU A 45 4.40 5.83 -15.41
C LEU A 45 5.48 5.67 -16.48
N ILE A 46 6.58 6.40 -16.31
CA ILE A 46 7.75 6.34 -17.18
C ILE A 46 8.97 6.17 -16.29
N PHE A 47 9.82 5.20 -16.63
CA PHE A 47 11.06 4.95 -15.91
C PHE A 47 12.29 5.21 -16.78
N PRO A 48 13.45 5.52 -16.15
CA PRO A 48 14.72 5.39 -16.83
C PRO A 48 14.95 3.96 -17.37
N PRO A 49 15.81 3.79 -18.38
CA PRO A 49 16.20 2.46 -18.86
C PRO A 49 16.69 1.56 -17.73
N GLY A 50 16.39 0.25 -17.83
CA GLY A 50 16.84 -0.74 -16.85
C GLY A 50 15.94 -0.88 -15.62
N TYR A 51 14.81 -0.18 -15.55
CA TYR A 51 13.83 -0.36 -14.49
C TYR A 51 12.56 -1.06 -15.00
N ARG A 52 12.04 -2.01 -14.22
CA ARG A 52 10.80 -2.75 -14.53
C ARG A 52 9.90 -2.82 -13.33
N LEU A 53 8.66 -2.34 -13.46
CA LEU A 53 7.63 -2.57 -12.46
C LEU A 53 6.94 -3.89 -12.75
N ILE A 54 7.01 -4.81 -11.79
CA ILE A 54 6.41 -6.13 -11.91
C ILE A 54 5.34 -6.38 -10.86
N ARG A 55 4.44 -7.29 -11.19
CA ARG A 55 3.45 -7.87 -10.29
C ARG A 55 3.68 -9.37 -10.17
N VAL A 56 3.60 -9.90 -8.96
CA VAL A 56 3.51 -11.34 -8.70
C VAL A 56 2.31 -11.60 -7.80
N ASP A 57 1.45 -12.53 -8.19
CA ASP A 57 0.29 -12.94 -7.39
C ASP A 57 0.62 -14.19 -6.56
N ASN A 58 0.19 -14.22 -5.30
CA ASN A 58 0.19 -15.40 -4.43
C ASN A 58 1.54 -16.19 -4.34
N ARG A 59 2.70 -15.50 -4.38
CA ARG A 59 4.03 -16.14 -4.37
C ARG A 59 4.45 -16.74 -3.03
N LEU A 60 4.13 -16.06 -1.94
CA LEU A 60 4.45 -16.45 -0.57
C LEU A 60 3.35 -17.38 -0.02
N ASP A 61 3.74 -18.45 0.66
CA ASP A 61 2.77 -19.16 1.48
C ASP A 61 2.52 -18.30 2.71
N LEU A 62 1.34 -17.67 2.77
CA LEU A 62 0.89 -16.93 3.95
C LEU A 62 -0.09 -17.87 4.63
N ASP A 63 0.43 -18.78 5.45
CA ASP A 63 -0.32 -19.82 6.17
C ASP A 63 -1.58 -19.29 6.92
N ASP A 64 -1.65 -17.98 7.16
CA ASP A 64 -2.70 -17.29 7.91
C ASP A 64 -3.62 -16.40 7.04
N ILE A 65 -3.48 -16.35 5.71
CA ILE A 65 -4.26 -15.47 4.83
C ILE A 65 -4.88 -16.24 3.66
N ASP A 66 -6.17 -16.55 3.78
CA ASP A 66 -6.98 -17.16 2.71
C ASP A 66 -7.33 -16.18 1.57
N GLU A 67 -7.07 -14.88 1.77
CA GLU A 67 -7.46 -13.83 0.83
C GLU A 67 -6.42 -13.64 -0.28
N PRO A 68 -6.83 -13.42 -1.54
CA PRO A 68 -5.91 -13.19 -2.65
C PRO A 68 -5.02 -11.99 -2.37
N TYR A 69 -3.73 -12.13 -2.64
CA TYR A 69 -2.79 -11.02 -2.47
C TYR A 69 -1.75 -11.01 -3.59
N PHE A 70 -1.11 -9.85 -3.73
CA PHE A 70 -0.08 -9.64 -4.73
C PHE A 70 1.02 -8.71 -4.24
N GLU A 71 2.15 -8.81 -4.91
CA GLU A 71 3.37 -8.06 -4.66
C GLU A 71 3.65 -7.21 -5.90
N LEU A 72 3.89 -5.91 -5.70
CA LEU A 72 4.42 -5.00 -6.70
C LEU A 72 5.87 -4.69 -6.37
N ALA A 73 6.76 -4.82 -7.34
CA ALA A 73 8.17 -4.53 -7.15
C ALA A 73 8.73 -3.72 -8.32
N LEU A 74 9.52 -2.69 -8.01
CA LEU A 74 10.35 -2.04 -9.02
C LEU A 74 11.74 -2.69 -8.97
N LEU A 75 12.12 -3.35 -10.06
CA LEU A 75 13.42 -3.97 -10.24
C LEU A 75 14.37 -3.01 -10.97
N SER A 76 15.62 -2.98 -10.55
CA SER A 76 16.73 -2.33 -11.25
C SER A 76 17.62 -3.40 -11.87
N ASP A 77 17.57 -3.55 -13.19
CA ASP A 77 18.31 -4.59 -13.93
C ASP A 77 19.81 -4.32 -13.97
N GLU A 78 20.22 -3.06 -13.82
CA GLU A 78 21.62 -2.63 -13.75
C GLU A 78 22.28 -3.07 -12.45
N THR A 79 21.58 -2.86 -11.31
CA THR A 79 22.11 -3.18 -9.98
C THR A 79 21.69 -4.55 -9.47
N LYS A 80 20.72 -5.21 -10.13
CA LYS A 80 20.08 -6.46 -9.67
C LYS A 80 19.43 -6.31 -8.31
N GLU A 81 18.75 -5.19 -8.08
CA GLU A 81 18.12 -4.85 -6.81
C GLU A 81 16.61 -4.63 -6.95
N VAL A 82 15.86 -4.98 -5.91
CA VAL A 82 14.51 -4.50 -5.65
C VAL A 82 14.61 -3.12 -5.02
N VAL A 83 14.12 -2.08 -5.69
CA VAL A 83 14.27 -0.68 -5.23
C VAL A 83 12.97 -0.10 -4.67
N TYR A 84 11.84 -0.72 -4.97
CA TYR A 84 10.53 -0.44 -4.39
C TYR A 84 9.77 -1.76 -4.21
N TYR A 85 9.05 -1.88 -3.11
CA TYR A 85 8.25 -3.06 -2.80
C TYR A 85 6.92 -2.67 -2.17
N ASN A 86 5.82 -3.26 -2.64
CA ASN A 86 4.49 -3.00 -2.14
C ASN A 86 3.68 -4.28 -2.12
N LYS A 87 3.16 -4.63 -0.94
CA LYS A 87 2.34 -5.83 -0.75
C LYS A 87 0.90 -5.44 -0.49
N VAL A 88 0.00 -6.03 -1.26
CA VAL A 88 -1.43 -5.69 -1.28
C VAL A 88 -2.26 -6.95 -1.12
N ILE A 89 -3.21 -6.95 -0.19
CA ILE A 89 -4.28 -7.95 -0.14
C ILE A 89 -5.52 -7.38 -0.81
N VAL A 90 -6.21 -8.20 -1.58
CA VAL A 90 -7.52 -7.89 -2.15
C VAL A 90 -8.57 -8.59 -1.31
N ILE A 91 -9.42 -7.81 -0.65
CA ILE A 91 -10.51 -8.32 0.16
C ILE A 91 -11.75 -8.33 -0.73
N SER A 92 -12.43 -9.48 -0.83
CA SER A 92 -13.73 -9.52 -1.49
C SER A 92 -14.80 -9.02 -0.53
N ASP A 93 -15.33 -7.81 -0.76
CA ASP A 93 -16.42 -7.27 0.06
C ASP A 93 -17.77 -7.34 -0.69
N LEU A 94 -18.61 -8.29 -0.26
CA LEU A 94 -19.94 -8.51 -0.84
C LEU A 94 -20.91 -7.35 -0.59
N VAL A 95 -20.69 -6.52 0.45
CA VAL A 95 -21.58 -5.42 0.83
C VAL A 95 -21.29 -4.16 0.00
N LEU A 96 -20.02 -3.90 -0.28
CA LEU A 96 -19.62 -2.75 -1.10
C LEU A 96 -19.75 -3.01 -2.61
N ASN A 97 -20.00 -4.26 -3.02
CA ASN A 97 -20.01 -4.70 -4.42
C ASN A 97 -18.77 -4.22 -5.20
N CYS A 98 -17.63 -4.14 -4.51
CA CYS A 98 -16.32 -3.81 -5.04
C CYS A 98 -15.27 -4.76 -4.45
N ARG A 99 -13.99 -4.58 -4.82
CA ARG A 99 -12.89 -5.41 -4.34
C ARG A 99 -11.86 -4.55 -3.60
N PRO A 100 -12.14 -4.12 -2.35
CA PRO A 100 -11.20 -3.27 -1.62
C PRO A 100 -9.80 -3.87 -1.55
N ALA A 101 -8.81 -3.05 -1.86
CA ALA A 101 -7.40 -3.40 -1.67
C ALA A 101 -6.92 -2.86 -0.32
N SER A 102 -6.14 -3.65 0.41
CA SER A 102 -5.44 -3.19 1.62
C SER A 102 -3.94 -3.22 1.37
N GLN A 103 -3.28 -2.08 1.55
CA GLN A 103 -1.83 -2.02 1.47
C GLN A 103 -1.21 -2.41 2.81
N ILE A 104 -0.46 -3.51 2.82
CA ILE A 104 0.18 -4.06 4.01
C ILE A 104 1.55 -3.43 4.24
N LEU A 105 2.34 -3.36 3.18
CA LEU A 105 3.75 -2.97 3.22
C LEU A 105 4.03 -2.08 2.02
N VAL A 106 4.66 -0.94 2.25
CA VAL A 106 5.19 -0.07 1.19
C VAL A 106 6.61 0.33 1.59
N TRP A 107 7.60 -0.23 0.91
CA TRP A 107 9.02 0.01 1.12
C TRP A 107 9.67 0.57 -0.14
N ARG A 108 10.71 1.39 0.06
CA ARG A 108 11.58 1.87 -1.00
C ARG A 108 13.00 2.06 -0.47
N THR A 109 13.99 1.76 -1.30
CA THR A 109 15.39 2.00 -0.96
C THR A 109 15.66 3.50 -0.78
N ARG A 110 16.61 3.81 0.12
CA ARG A 110 17.11 5.19 0.34
C ARG A 110 18.37 5.51 -0.45
N LYS A 111 18.87 4.56 -1.25
CA LYS A 111 20.07 4.75 -2.08
C LYS A 111 19.84 5.87 -3.12
N PRO A 112 20.66 6.94 -3.13
CA PRO A 112 20.42 8.12 -3.97
C PRO A 112 20.35 7.84 -5.48
N GLN A 113 21.06 6.82 -5.96
CA GLN A 113 21.10 6.44 -7.37
C GLN A 113 19.72 6.06 -7.95
N HIS A 114 18.78 5.59 -7.11
CA HIS A 114 17.44 5.21 -7.55
C HIS A 114 16.41 6.34 -7.40
N LYS A 115 16.82 7.52 -6.90
CA LYS A 115 15.92 8.64 -6.58
C LYS A 115 15.04 9.05 -7.77
N ALA A 116 15.60 9.08 -8.98
CA ALA A 116 14.86 9.47 -10.18
C ALA A 116 13.71 8.50 -10.49
N ALA A 117 13.96 7.19 -10.42
CA ALA A 117 12.94 6.17 -10.68
C ALA A 117 11.90 6.05 -9.55
N LEU A 118 12.29 6.40 -8.32
CA LEU A 118 11.42 6.33 -7.14
C LEU A 118 10.61 7.59 -6.89
N SER A 119 10.91 8.69 -7.60
CA SER A 119 10.23 9.96 -7.39
C SER A 119 8.76 9.80 -7.73
N ASP A 120 7.89 10.09 -6.77
CA ASP A 120 6.43 10.03 -6.90
C ASP A 120 5.83 8.62 -7.20
N LEU A 121 6.68 7.60 -7.33
CA LEU A 121 6.27 6.24 -7.71
C LEU A 121 5.15 5.69 -6.82
N ALA A 122 5.27 5.87 -5.51
CA ALA A 122 4.30 5.32 -4.57
C ALA A 122 2.92 5.98 -4.71
N ALA A 123 2.86 7.28 -5.01
CA ALA A 123 1.61 7.99 -5.27
C ALA A 123 1.00 7.56 -6.61
N LYS A 124 1.82 7.46 -7.67
CA LYS A 124 1.38 6.96 -8.98
C LYS A 124 0.80 5.54 -8.88
N ILE A 125 1.49 4.62 -8.21
CA ILE A 125 0.97 3.27 -7.98
C ILE A 125 -0.35 3.33 -7.19
N PHE A 126 -0.42 4.18 -6.17
CA PHE A 126 -1.64 4.31 -5.36
C PHE A 126 -2.84 4.77 -6.20
N PHE A 127 -2.74 5.90 -6.90
CA PHE A 127 -3.87 6.50 -7.59
C PHE A 127 -4.12 5.91 -8.97
N HIS A 128 -3.07 5.70 -9.76
CA HIS A 128 -3.20 5.33 -11.17
C HIS A 128 -3.27 3.82 -11.39
N TYR A 129 -3.02 3.02 -10.35
CA TYR A 129 -3.16 1.58 -10.42
C TYR A 129 -4.10 1.03 -9.35
N LEU A 130 -3.80 1.21 -8.06
CA LEU A 130 -4.58 0.57 -6.98
C LEU A 130 -6.00 1.13 -6.89
N ILE A 131 -6.16 2.43 -6.67
CA ILE A 131 -7.48 3.09 -6.59
C ILE A 131 -8.25 2.90 -7.89
N LYS A 132 -7.58 3.02 -9.04
CA LYS A 132 -8.21 2.83 -10.35
C LYS A 132 -8.77 1.42 -10.55
N THR A 133 -8.06 0.40 -10.07
CA THR A 133 -8.39 -1.03 -10.29
C THR A 133 -9.36 -1.58 -9.24
N TYR A 134 -9.26 -1.11 -8.00
CA TYR A 134 -9.93 -1.72 -6.84
C TYR A 134 -11.02 -0.84 -6.21
N ASP A 135 -11.17 0.40 -6.69
CA ASP A 135 -12.11 1.44 -6.24
C ASP A 135 -11.93 1.94 -4.80
N VAL A 136 -11.55 1.06 -3.88
CA VAL A 136 -11.36 1.33 -2.46
C VAL A 136 -9.98 0.82 -2.06
N VAL A 137 -9.18 1.68 -1.42
CA VAL A 137 -7.91 1.28 -0.82
C VAL A 137 -7.89 1.68 0.65
N ALA A 138 -7.61 0.71 1.52
CA ALA A 138 -7.53 0.91 2.97
C ALA A 138 -6.08 0.74 3.48
N SER A 139 -5.77 1.45 4.55
CA SER A 139 -4.55 1.22 5.32
C SER A 139 -4.57 -0.15 5.99
N ASN A 140 -3.40 -0.66 6.34
CA ASN A 140 -3.25 -1.79 7.25
C ASN A 140 -2.46 -1.36 8.49
N ILE A 141 -2.64 -2.12 9.56
CA ILE A 141 -2.28 -1.92 10.96
C ILE A 141 -0.77 -1.75 11.19
N SER A 142 0.08 -2.25 10.29
CA SER A 142 1.52 -2.41 10.51
C SER A 142 2.38 -1.18 10.22
N GLN A 143 1.82 0.02 10.23
CA GLN A 143 2.55 1.23 9.84
C GLN A 143 3.08 2.00 11.05
N ILE A 144 4.13 1.44 11.67
CA ILE A 144 4.94 2.13 12.67
C ILE A 144 5.65 3.32 12.01
N ILE A 145 5.30 4.53 12.45
CA ILE A 145 5.95 5.84 12.27
C ILE A 145 6.08 6.37 10.82
N GLU A 146 6.55 5.60 9.84
CA GLU A 146 6.75 6.09 8.45
C GLU A 146 5.49 6.07 7.60
N GLY A 147 4.51 5.26 8.00
CA GLY A 147 3.30 5.09 7.21
C GLY A 147 2.19 6.10 7.49
N THR A 148 2.14 6.70 8.68
CA THR A 148 1.21 7.81 8.97
C THR A 148 1.43 8.99 8.02
N SER A 149 2.68 9.42 7.84
CA SER A 149 3.01 10.50 6.90
C SER A 149 2.69 10.13 5.45
N PHE A 150 2.89 8.87 5.08
CA PHE A 150 2.51 8.36 3.76
C PHE A 150 0.99 8.46 3.53
N TRP A 151 0.18 7.95 4.47
CA TRP A 151 -1.28 8.00 4.35
C TRP A 151 -1.83 9.41 4.41
N GLN A 152 -1.28 10.28 5.26
CA GLN A 152 -1.67 11.69 5.28
C GLN A 152 -1.46 12.34 3.91
N ALA A 153 -0.30 12.14 3.29
CA ALA A 153 -0.04 12.65 1.94
C ALA A 153 -1.06 12.10 0.92
N ARG A 154 -1.38 10.80 0.97
CA ARG A 154 -2.41 10.20 0.11
C ARG A 154 -3.80 10.77 0.38
N MET A 155 -4.15 11.07 1.62
CA MET A 155 -5.45 11.67 1.96
C MET A 155 -5.56 13.10 1.42
N TYR A 156 -4.52 13.92 1.55
CA TYR A 156 -4.49 15.26 0.96
C TYR A 156 -4.64 15.20 -0.57
N GLU A 157 -3.86 14.36 -1.25
CA GLU A 157 -3.93 14.18 -2.71
C GLU A 157 -5.32 13.65 -3.15
N ALA A 158 -5.90 12.71 -2.40
CA ALA A 158 -7.22 12.16 -2.68
C ALA A 158 -8.32 13.23 -2.64
N LEU A 159 -8.28 14.13 -1.67
CA LEU A 159 -9.23 15.25 -1.57
C LEU A 159 -9.10 16.19 -2.76
N GLN A 160 -7.89 16.50 -3.20
CA GLN A 160 -7.66 17.32 -4.40
C GLN A 160 -8.17 16.65 -5.67
N PHE A 161 -8.09 15.32 -5.76
CA PHE A 161 -8.64 14.54 -6.87
C PHE A 161 -10.16 14.31 -6.78
N GLY A 162 -10.84 14.85 -5.75
CA GLY A 162 -12.27 14.69 -5.55
C GLY A 162 -12.69 13.26 -5.16
N LEU A 163 -11.75 12.48 -4.63
CA LEU A 163 -12.03 11.15 -4.08
C LEU A 163 -12.60 11.27 -2.66
N TYR A 164 -13.27 10.21 -2.20
CA TYR A 164 -13.80 10.14 -0.86
C TYR A 164 -12.74 9.64 0.12
N VAL A 165 -12.64 10.30 1.27
CA VAL A 165 -11.67 9.97 2.32
C VAL A 165 -12.41 9.70 3.63
N TYR A 166 -12.04 8.61 4.29
CA TYR A 166 -12.68 8.19 5.53
C TYR A 166 -11.67 7.71 6.57
N GLY A 167 -12.05 7.85 7.84
CA GLY A 167 -11.55 7.03 8.92
C GLY A 167 -12.61 5.99 9.30
N TYR A 168 -12.19 4.75 9.55
CA TYR A 168 -13.08 3.66 9.90
C TYR A 168 -12.55 2.88 11.09
N ASP A 169 -13.35 2.73 12.13
CA ASP A 169 -13.04 1.90 13.30
C ASP A 169 -13.77 0.56 13.16
N VAL A 170 -13.00 -0.51 12.98
CA VAL A 170 -13.50 -1.85 12.71
C VAL A 170 -14.34 -2.39 13.86
N MET A 171 -13.94 -2.11 15.10
CA MET A 171 -14.57 -2.69 16.29
C MET A 171 -15.90 -2.03 16.60
N THR A 172 -15.97 -0.71 16.41
CA THR A 172 -17.19 0.08 16.68
C THR A 172 -18.06 0.26 15.43
N CYS A 173 -17.53 -0.04 14.25
CA CYS A 173 -18.11 0.30 12.95
C CYS A 173 -18.33 1.81 12.74
N GLU A 174 -17.61 2.67 13.48
CA GLU A 174 -17.67 4.12 13.31
C GLU A 174 -16.99 4.53 11.99
N LEU A 175 -17.75 5.18 11.09
CA LEU A 175 -17.23 5.73 9.84
C LEU A 175 -17.24 7.26 9.90
N ARG A 176 -16.05 7.87 9.83
CA ARG A 176 -15.84 9.31 9.82
C ARG A 176 -15.49 9.78 8.42
N ASN A 177 -16.32 10.65 7.86
CA ASN A 177 -16.04 11.25 6.56
C ASN A 177 -15.14 12.48 6.72
N ILE A 178 -14.06 12.53 5.94
CA ILE A 178 -13.07 13.61 5.97
C ILE A 178 -13.28 14.43 4.70
N LEU A 179 -13.80 15.65 4.86
CA LEU A 179 -14.34 16.44 3.75
C LEU A 179 -13.37 17.49 3.22
N ALA A 180 -12.42 17.94 4.05
CA ALA A 180 -11.48 19.00 3.71
C ALA A 180 -10.07 18.68 4.19
N GLU A 181 -9.07 19.30 3.55
CA GLU A 181 -7.65 19.12 3.90
C GLU A 181 -7.39 19.45 5.39
N ASP A 182 -8.00 20.51 5.91
CA ASP A 182 -7.89 20.90 7.31
C ASP A 182 -8.35 19.80 8.27
N ASP A 183 -9.26 18.91 7.85
CA ASP A 183 -9.79 17.83 8.67
C ASP A 183 -8.85 16.62 8.71
N VAL A 184 -7.98 16.43 7.70
CA VAL A 184 -6.97 15.35 7.69
C VAL A 184 -6.06 15.44 8.90
N SER A 185 -5.62 16.65 9.24
CA SER A 185 -4.78 16.89 10.41
C SER A 185 -5.50 16.65 11.74
N LYS A 186 -6.81 16.96 11.81
CA LYS A 186 -7.63 16.79 13.01
C LYS A 186 -7.88 15.31 13.29
N GLU A 187 -8.23 14.56 12.26
CA GLU A 187 -8.50 13.11 12.36
C GLU A 187 -7.23 12.29 12.56
N GLN A 188 -6.03 12.86 12.38
CA GLN A 188 -4.77 12.16 12.67
C GLN A 188 -4.74 11.57 14.09
N SER A 189 -5.17 12.37 15.07
CA SER A 189 -5.20 11.98 16.49
C SER A 189 -6.20 10.87 16.78
N TRP A 190 -7.21 10.70 15.93
CA TRP A 190 -8.16 9.61 16.03
C TRP A 190 -7.69 8.38 15.22
N LEU A 191 -7.11 8.55 14.05
CA LEU A 191 -6.68 7.44 13.19
C LEU A 191 -5.45 6.70 13.73
N TRP A 192 -4.47 7.42 14.28
CA TRP A 192 -3.17 6.83 14.63
C TRP A 192 -2.69 7.22 16.02
N GLY A 193 -2.06 6.26 16.71
CA GLY A 193 -1.46 6.46 18.02
C GLY A 193 -0.82 5.18 18.55
N ASN A 194 -0.38 5.21 19.81
CA ASN A 194 0.42 4.13 20.41
C ASN A 194 -0.40 3.10 21.18
N ALA A 195 -1.71 3.33 21.36
CA ALA A 195 -2.59 2.41 22.08
C ALA A 195 -3.08 1.29 21.15
N GLU A 196 -3.39 0.13 21.74
CA GLU A 196 -3.81 -1.07 21.00
C GLU A 196 -5.05 -0.83 20.12
N TYR A 197 -6.03 -0.04 20.59
CA TYR A 197 -7.25 0.24 19.81
C TYR A 197 -7.01 1.00 18.50
N TYR A 198 -5.86 1.66 18.31
CA TYR A 198 -5.54 2.26 17.01
C TYR A 198 -5.28 1.20 15.94
N MET A 199 -4.99 -0.04 16.35
CA MET A 199 -4.88 -1.17 15.44
C MET A 199 -6.21 -1.50 14.76
N ASP A 200 -7.34 -1.09 15.34
CA ASP A 200 -8.64 -1.34 14.73
C ASP A 200 -9.09 -0.21 13.80
N ARG A 201 -8.26 0.82 13.59
CA ARG A 201 -8.61 2.00 12.80
C ARG A 201 -7.91 2.02 11.45
N LEU A 202 -8.69 2.29 10.41
CA LEU A 202 -8.24 2.29 9.03
C LEU A 202 -8.48 3.66 8.40
N ALA A 203 -7.48 4.19 7.72
CA ALA A 203 -7.68 5.23 6.72
C ALA A 203 -8.16 4.58 5.43
N ILE A 204 -9.21 5.12 4.82
CA ILE A 204 -9.80 4.59 3.59
C ILE A 204 -9.89 5.71 2.56
N ILE A 205 -9.44 5.42 1.34
CA ILE A 205 -9.61 6.28 0.17
C ILE A 205 -10.45 5.52 -0.85
N SER A 206 -11.46 6.16 -1.42
CA SER A 206 -12.42 5.51 -2.30
C SER A 206 -12.85 6.39 -3.47
N ARG A 207 -13.09 5.76 -4.62
CA ARG A 207 -13.72 6.38 -5.81
C ARG A 207 -15.24 6.48 -5.67
N ILE A 208 -15.83 5.59 -4.88
CA ILE A 208 -17.27 5.52 -4.65
C ILE A 208 -17.61 6.00 -3.24
N LYS A 209 -18.77 6.62 -3.10
CA LYS A 209 -19.25 7.00 -1.77
C LYS A 209 -19.59 5.74 -0.98
N LEU A 210 -18.96 5.58 0.19
CA LEU A 210 -19.26 4.48 1.08
C LEU A 210 -20.59 4.72 1.82
N PRO A 211 -21.36 3.66 2.13
CA PRO A 211 -22.62 3.80 2.85
C PRO A 211 -22.36 4.20 4.30
N ASN A 212 -22.91 5.34 4.72
CA ASN A 212 -23.04 5.68 6.13
C ASN A 212 -24.28 4.93 6.63
N LYS A 213 -24.12 3.96 7.54
CA LYS A 213 -25.26 3.38 8.25
C LYS A 213 -25.93 4.42 9.14
#